data_AF-A0A524EBH8-F1
#
_entry.id   AF-A0A524EBH8-F1
#
_cell.length_a   1.000
_cell.length_b   1.000
_cell.length_c   1.000
_cell.angle_alpha   90.00
_cell.angle_beta   90.00
_cell.angle_gamma   90.00
#
_symmetry.space_group_name_H-M   'P 1'
#
loop_
_entity.id
_entity.type
_entity.pdbx_description
1 polymer ?
#
loop_
_entity_poly.entity_id
_entity_poly.type
_entity_poly.pdbx_seq_one_letter_code
_entity_poly.pdbx_strand_id
1 'polypeptide(L)'
;MAEEQRKALQQLYIEQQMVAQNIENGQDRLEVTQLYLSNYEKGLEVLNQLNRQDTESELFFNIGGGLFIEARITQPVKIISDLGSGTRVEVNREQAIENAKEVIQRLQEQRDSLQENLERLNARAVQLNARMQELAETIQSQEGQPSV
;
A
#
# COMPACT_ATOMS: atom_id res chain seq x y z
N MET A 1 41.07 12.02 -12.48
CA MET A 1 41.14 11.21 -11.24
C MET A 1 40.31 11.82 -10.09
N ALA A 2 40.80 12.80 -9.32
CA ALA A 2 40.07 13.32 -8.15
C ALA A 2 38.73 14.02 -8.49
N GLU A 3 38.68 14.80 -9.57
CA GLU A 3 37.46 15.48 -10.02
C GLU A 3 36.39 14.50 -10.56
N GLU A 4 36.82 13.45 -11.26
CA GLU A 4 35.94 12.38 -11.74
C GLU A 4 35.34 11.57 -10.59
N GLN A 5 36.13 11.25 -9.57
CA GLN A 5 35.65 10.56 -8.37
C GLN A 5 34.65 11.42 -7.58
N ARG A 6 34.90 12.72 -7.44
CA ARG A 6 33.94 13.65 -6.81
C ARG A 6 32.62 13.72 -7.59
N LYS A 7 32.68 13.75 -8.92
CA LYS A 7 31.49 13.74 -9.77
C LYS A 7 30.73 12.41 -9.67
N ALA A 8 31.43 11.29 -9.63
CA ALA A 8 30.82 9.97 -9.43
C ALA A 8 30.14 9.86 -8.05
N LEU A 9 30.76 10.38 -6.99
CA LEU A 9 30.16 10.43 -5.65
C LEU A 9 28.88 11.29 -5.64
N GLN A 10 28.91 12.45 -6.31
CA GLN A 10 27.73 13.30 -6.46
C GLN A 10 26.59 12.58 -7.20
N GLN A 11 26.91 11.84 -8.25
CA GLN A 11 25.91 11.05 -8.99
C GLN A 11 25.30 9.94 -8.13
N LEU A 12 26.12 9.21 -7.36
CA LEU A 12 25.63 8.19 -6.43
C LEU A 12 24.72 8.78 -5.35
N TYR A 13 25.06 9.97 -4.84
CA TYR A 13 24.22 10.67 -3.87
C TYR A 13 22.86 11.03 -4.45
N ILE A 14 22.82 11.56 -5.68
CA ILE A 14 21.58 11.89 -6.38
C ILE A 14 20.74 10.62 -6.60
N GLU A 15 21.36 9.52 -7.03
CA GLU A 15 20.67 8.24 -7.20
C GLU A 15 20.10 7.73 -5.88
N GLN A 16 20.86 7.81 -4.79
CA GLN A 16 20.41 7.39 -3.45
C GLN A 16 19.18 8.18 -2.99
N GLN A 17 19.16 9.50 -3.22
CA GLN A 17 18.02 10.35 -2.86
C GLN A 17 16.76 9.96 -3.66
N MET A 18 16.92 9.67 -4.95
CA MET A 18 15.80 9.18 -5.77
C MET A 18 15.28 7.82 -5.30
N VAL A 19 16.17 6.89 -4.94
CA VAL A 19 15.76 5.58 -4.40
C VAL A 19 15.05 5.75 -3.07
N ALA A 20 15.55 6.60 -2.17
CA ALA A 20 14.91 6.88 -0.88
C ALA A 20 13.48 7.46 -1.07
N GLN A 21 13.31 8.43 -1.96
CA GLN A 21 12.00 8.99 -2.26
C GLN A 21 11.03 7.95 -2.86
N ASN A 22 11.53 7.04 -3.69
CA ASN A 22 10.72 5.97 -4.26
C ASN A 22 10.31 4.92 -3.21
N ILE A 23 11.16 4.66 -2.22
CA ILE A 23 10.82 3.80 -1.07
C ILE A 23 9.69 4.44 -0.26
N GLU A 24 9.82 5.71 0.11
CA GLU A 24 8.79 6.44 0.87
C GLU A 24 7.44 6.43 0.13
N ASN A 25 7.43 6.84 -1.14
CA ASN A 25 6.22 6.81 -1.97
C ASN A 25 5.62 5.40 -2.11
N GLY A 26 6.47 4.37 -2.15
CA GLY A 26 6.04 2.98 -2.21
C GLY A 26 5.41 2.51 -0.91
N GLN A 27 5.94 2.92 0.24
CA GLN A 27 5.42 2.63 1.56
C GLN A 27 4.03 3.26 1.77
N ASP A 28 3.86 4.53 1.41
CA ASP A 28 2.56 5.22 1.49
C ASP A 28 1.49 4.50 0.67
N ARG A 29 1.84 4.09 -0.55
CA ARG A 29 0.94 3.32 -1.43
C ARG A 29 0.59 1.96 -0.85
N LEU A 30 1.56 1.29 -0.22
CA LEU A 30 1.35 0.00 0.42
C LEU A 30 0.38 0.12 1.59
N GLU A 31 0.55 1.12 2.45
CA GLU A 31 -0.34 1.39 3.59
C GLU A 31 -1.78 1.63 3.13
N VAL A 32 -1.96 2.51 2.14
CA VAL A 32 -3.29 2.80 1.58
C VAL A 32 -3.91 1.54 0.98
N THR A 33 -3.14 0.73 0.24
CA THR A 33 -3.61 -0.53 -0.34
C THR A 33 -4.08 -1.51 0.74
N GLN A 34 -3.33 -1.62 1.84
CA GLN A 34 -3.69 -2.47 2.98
C GLN A 34 -4.96 -1.97 3.69
N LEU A 35 -5.14 -0.66 3.83
CA LEU A 35 -6.36 -0.07 4.39
C LEU A 35 -7.60 -0.45 3.55
N TYR A 36 -7.51 -0.30 2.22
CA TYR A 36 -8.59 -0.72 1.33
C TYR A 36 -8.85 -2.22 1.41
N LEU A 37 -7.79 -3.04 1.39
CA LEU A 37 -7.91 -4.49 1.49
C LEU A 37 -8.67 -4.89 2.77
N SER A 38 -8.28 -4.36 3.93
CA SER A 38 -8.95 -4.62 5.21
C SER A 38 -10.42 -4.17 5.19
N ASN A 39 -10.72 -3.04 4.54
CA ASN A 39 -12.11 -2.56 4.42
C ASN A 39 -12.97 -3.53 3.59
N TYR A 40 -12.47 -4.01 2.45
CA TYR A 40 -13.20 -4.97 1.62
C TYR A 40 -13.34 -6.33 2.28
N GLU A 41 -12.31 -6.82 2.98
CA GLU A 41 -12.37 -8.08 3.73
C GLU A 41 -13.43 -8.03 4.84
N LYS A 42 -13.50 -6.93 5.61
CA LYS A 42 -14.55 -6.72 6.62
C LYS A 42 -15.94 -6.65 5.98
N GLY A 43 -16.08 -5.95 4.85
CA GLY A 43 -17.35 -5.89 4.12
C GLY A 43 -17.81 -7.27 3.64
N LEU A 44 -16.89 -8.07 3.11
CA LEU A 44 -17.17 -9.45 2.70
C LEU A 44 -17.55 -10.34 3.89
N GLU A 45 -16.90 -10.17 5.05
CA GLU A 45 -17.26 -10.87 6.28
C GLU A 45 -18.69 -10.55 6.70
N VAL A 46 -19.07 -9.26 6.72
CA VAL A 46 -20.45 -8.83 7.03
C VAL A 46 -21.45 -9.45 6.04
N LEU A 47 -21.17 -9.40 4.73
CA LEU A 47 -22.03 -10.02 3.69
C LEU A 47 -22.20 -11.54 3.88
N ASN A 48 -21.19 -12.21 4.42
CA ASN A 48 -21.26 -13.63 4.73
C ASN A 48 -22.01 -13.91 6.04
N GLN A 49 -21.91 -13.03 7.04
CA GLN A 49 -22.61 -13.15 8.33
C GLN A 49 -24.11 -12.84 8.22
N LEU A 50 -24.50 -11.96 7.31
CA LEU A 50 -25.92 -11.67 7.00
C LEU A 50 -26.72 -12.92 6.58
N ASN A 51 -26.05 -14.03 6.28
CA ASN A 51 -26.65 -15.34 5.98
C ASN A 51 -27.23 -16.07 7.21
N ARG A 52 -26.91 -15.62 8.42
CA ARG A 52 -27.10 -16.39 9.66
C ARG A 52 -28.09 -15.79 10.66
N GLN A 53 -28.67 -14.63 10.37
CA GLN A 53 -29.65 -14.02 11.25
C GLN A 53 -31.03 -14.04 10.61
N ASP A 54 -31.96 -14.64 11.36
CA ASP A 54 -33.38 -14.62 11.10
C ASP A 54 -33.84 -13.19 10.79
N THR A 55 -34.83 -13.12 9.92
CA THR A 55 -35.42 -11.99 9.20
C THR A 55 -35.97 -10.82 10.04
N GLU A 56 -35.58 -10.67 11.30
CA GLU A 56 -36.09 -9.68 12.27
C GLU A 56 -34.99 -9.14 13.22
N SER A 57 -33.70 -9.34 12.93
CA SER A 57 -32.63 -8.88 13.82
C SER A 57 -32.48 -7.36 13.84
N GLU A 58 -32.57 -6.79 15.05
CA GLU A 58 -32.20 -5.42 15.36
C GLU A 58 -30.68 -5.28 15.34
N LEU A 59 -30.20 -4.25 14.66
CA LEU A 59 -28.79 -3.94 14.50
C LEU A 59 -28.50 -2.54 15.03
N PHE A 60 -27.36 -2.37 15.68
CA PHE A 60 -26.84 -1.05 16.01
C PHE A 60 -25.88 -0.59 14.92
N PHE A 61 -26.22 0.49 14.25
CA PHE A 61 -25.39 1.11 13.23
C PHE A 61 -24.64 2.31 13.82
N ASN A 62 -23.31 2.30 13.75
CA ASN A 62 -22.49 3.42 14.20
C ASN A 62 -22.60 4.58 13.20
N ILE A 63 -22.97 5.76 13.68
CA ILE A 63 -23.13 6.98 12.86
C ILE A 63 -22.02 8.03 13.10
N GLY A 64 -21.00 7.69 13.89
CA GLY A 64 -19.86 8.55 14.25
C GLY A 64 -19.93 9.07 15.69
N GLY A 65 -18.79 9.56 16.21
CA GLY A 65 -18.70 10.13 17.56
C GLY A 65 -18.97 9.14 18.71
N GLY A 66 -18.93 7.83 18.43
CA GLY A 66 -19.33 6.79 19.39
C GLY A 66 -20.84 6.65 19.54
N LEU A 67 -21.63 7.26 18.65
CA LEU A 67 -23.09 7.18 18.66
C LEU A 67 -23.58 6.04 17.74
N PHE A 68 -24.65 5.39 18.18
CA PHE A 68 -25.26 4.27 17.49
C PHE A 68 -26.76 4.52 17.32
N ILE A 69 -27.31 4.09 16.19
CA ILE A 69 -28.74 4.05 15.95
C ILE A 69 -29.20 2.60 15.87
N GLU A 70 -30.39 2.33 16.38
CA GLU A 70 -31.06 1.05 16.18
C GLU A 70 -31.71 1.01 14.80
N ALA A 71 -31.53 -0.09 14.08
CA ALA A 71 -32.07 -0.29 12.74
C ALA A 71 -32.52 -1.74 12.53
N ARG A 72 -33.48 -1.94 11.61
CA ARG A 72 -33.97 -3.26 11.19
C ARG A 72 -33.65 -3.46 9.71
N ILE A 73 -33.18 -4.65 9.34
CA ILE A 73 -32.94 -5.01 7.95
C ILE A 73 -34.26 -5.31 7.24
N THR A 74 -34.50 -4.66 6.10
CA THR A 74 -35.64 -4.98 5.23
C THR A 74 -35.41 -6.30 4.48
N GLN A 75 -36.48 -7.05 4.24
CA GLN A 75 -36.45 -8.26 3.44
C GLN A 75 -37.17 -8.06 2.10
N PRO A 76 -36.55 -8.42 0.95
CA PRO A 76 -35.18 -8.94 0.83
C PRO A 76 -34.11 -7.86 1.08
N VAL A 77 -32.91 -8.29 1.48
CA VAL A 77 -31.75 -7.39 1.62
C VAL A 77 -31.41 -6.80 0.26
N LYS A 78 -31.40 -5.46 0.18
CA LYS A 78 -30.93 -4.73 -1.00
C LYS A 78 -29.47 -4.35 -0.82
N ILE A 79 -28.63 -4.75 -1.77
CA ILE A 79 -27.20 -4.44 -1.76
C ILE A 79 -26.90 -3.49 -2.91
N ILE A 80 -26.28 -2.37 -2.59
CA ILE A 80 -25.88 -1.37 -3.58
C ILE A 80 -24.36 -1.43 -3.73
N SER A 81 -23.90 -1.77 -4.95
CA SER A 81 -22.49 -1.75 -5.31
C SER A 81 -22.15 -0.40 -5.94
N ASP A 82 -21.11 0.26 -5.43
CA ASP A 82 -20.51 1.43 -6.07
C ASP A 82 -19.50 0.94 -7.12
N LEU A 83 -19.69 1.36 -8.38
CA LEU A 83 -18.81 1.01 -9.50
C LEU A 83 -17.80 2.13 -9.81
N GLY A 84 -17.79 3.20 -9.01
CA GLY A 84 -17.01 4.40 -9.25
C GLY A 84 -17.72 5.40 -10.17
N SER A 85 -17.09 6.57 -10.36
CA SER A 85 -17.62 7.66 -11.20
C SER A 85 -19.05 8.10 -10.86
N GLY A 86 -19.47 7.90 -9.61
CA GLY A 86 -20.83 8.20 -9.15
C GLY A 86 -21.88 7.18 -9.60
N THR A 87 -21.49 6.06 -10.20
CA THR A 87 -22.40 5.02 -10.68
C THR A 87 -22.62 3.97 -9.59
N ARG A 88 -23.89 3.71 -9.27
CA ARG A 88 -24.29 2.70 -8.30
C ARG A 88 -25.35 1.79 -8.88
N VAL A 89 -25.22 0.50 -8.61
CA VAL A 89 -26.14 -0.52 -9.10
C VAL A 89 -26.62 -1.40 -7.96
N GLU A 90 -27.89 -1.76 -7.99
CA GLU A 90 -28.42 -2.81 -7.13
C GLU A 90 -27.91 -4.15 -7.64
N VAL A 91 -27.33 -4.94 -6.75
CA VAL A 91 -26.80 -6.27 -7.04
C VAL A 91 -27.43 -7.27 -6.08
N ASN A 92 -27.55 -8.52 -6.53
CA ASN A 92 -27.85 -9.59 -5.60
C ASN A 92 -26.62 -9.92 -4.74
N ARG A 93 -26.81 -10.77 -3.75
CA ARG A 93 -25.77 -11.09 -2.77
C ARG A 93 -24.61 -11.86 -3.40
N GLU A 94 -24.91 -12.81 -4.28
CA GLU A 94 -23.91 -13.62 -4.96
C GLU A 94 -22.97 -12.73 -5.78
N GLN A 95 -23.54 -11.79 -6.53
CA GLN A 95 -22.81 -10.77 -7.28
C GLN A 95 -22.00 -9.85 -6.36
N ALA A 96 -22.56 -9.41 -5.23
CA ALA A 96 -21.83 -8.57 -4.28
C ALA A 96 -20.60 -9.30 -3.70
N ILE A 97 -20.74 -10.58 -3.37
CA ILE A 97 -19.66 -11.43 -2.87
C ILE A 97 -18.59 -11.63 -3.95
N GLU A 98 -18.99 -11.91 -5.18
CA GLU A 98 -18.08 -12.07 -6.31
C GLU A 98 -17.29 -10.79 -6.59
N ASN A 99 -17.98 -9.65 -6.71
CA ASN A 99 -17.36 -8.35 -6.89
C ASN A 99 -16.35 -8.03 -5.77
N ALA A 100 -16.71 -8.28 -4.50
CA ALA A 100 -15.81 -8.04 -3.37
C ALA A 100 -14.56 -8.93 -3.45
N LYS A 101 -14.70 -10.21 -3.79
CA LYS A 101 -13.57 -11.15 -3.96
C LYS A 101 -12.63 -10.72 -5.08
N GLU A 102 -13.17 -10.28 -6.22
CA GLU A 102 -12.35 -9.78 -7.32
C GLU A 102 -11.54 -8.54 -6.93
N VAL A 103 -12.16 -7.60 -6.21
CA VAL A 103 -11.46 -6.40 -5.72
C VAL A 103 -10.37 -6.78 -4.71
N ILE A 104 -10.68 -7.69 -3.77
CA ILE A 104 -9.72 -8.20 -2.79
C ILE A 104 -8.52 -8.83 -3.50
N GLN A 105 -8.77 -9.70 -4.49
CA GLN A 105 -7.69 -10.34 -5.25
C GLN A 105 -6.79 -9.29 -5.93
N ARG A 106 -7.36 -8.30 -6.62
CA ARG A 106 -6.57 -7.23 -7.26
C ARG A 106 -5.74 -6.43 -6.24
N LEU A 107 -6.30 -6.13 -5.07
CA LEU A 107 -5.59 -5.42 -4.00
C LEU A 107 -4.46 -6.28 -3.41
N GLN A 108 -4.65 -7.60 -3.29
CA GLN A 108 -3.61 -8.53 -2.84
C GLN A 108 -2.46 -8.60 -3.85
N GLU A 109 -2.75 -8.75 -5.14
CA GLU A 109 -1.75 -8.73 -6.22
C GLU A 109 -0.98 -7.40 -6.24
N GLN A 110 -1.68 -6.28 -6.07
CA GLN A 110 -1.06 -4.95 -5.97
C GLN A 110 -0.16 -4.82 -4.73
N ARG A 111 -0.61 -5.28 -3.56
CA ARG A 111 0.17 -5.30 -2.32
C ARG A 111 1.46 -6.09 -2.51
N ASP A 112 1.36 -7.30 -3.06
CA ASP A 112 2.50 -8.20 -3.24
C ASP A 112 3.52 -7.61 -4.22
N SER A 113 3.05 -7.01 -5.31
CA SER A 113 3.90 -6.29 -6.27
C SER A 113 4.60 -5.09 -5.63
N LEU A 114 3.91 -4.31 -4.78
CA LEU A 114 4.50 -3.19 -4.05
C LEU A 114 5.58 -3.66 -3.07
N GLN A 115 5.32 -4.74 -2.32
CA GLN A 115 6.28 -5.32 -1.39
C GLN A 115 7.54 -5.80 -2.10
N GLU A 116 7.40 -6.58 -3.17
CA GLU A 116 8.53 -7.05 -3.97
C GLU A 116 9.36 -5.87 -4.53
N ASN A 117 8.68 -4.81 -4.99
CA ASN A 117 9.38 -3.63 -5.47
C ASN A 117 10.14 -2.89 -4.37
N LEU A 118 9.53 -2.74 -3.19
CA LEU A 118 10.18 -2.14 -2.03
C LEU A 118 11.39 -2.95 -1.58
N GLU A 119 11.32 -4.27 -1.59
CA GLU A 119 12.47 -5.14 -1.30
C GLU A 119 13.63 -4.88 -2.26
N ARG A 120 13.35 -4.81 -3.58
CA ARG A 120 14.37 -4.49 -4.59
C ARG A 120 14.98 -3.09 -4.39
N LEU A 121 14.16 -2.09 -4.08
CA LEU A 121 14.63 -0.72 -3.83
C LEU A 121 15.49 -0.64 -2.57
N ASN A 122 15.10 -1.33 -1.49
CA ASN A 122 15.89 -1.39 -0.27
C ASN A 122 17.26 -2.07 -0.52
N ALA A 123 17.28 -3.18 -1.26
CA ALA A 123 18.52 -3.82 -1.65
C ALA A 123 19.41 -2.89 -2.49
N ARG A 124 18.82 -2.12 -3.42
CA ARG A 124 19.54 -1.09 -4.20
C ARG A 124 20.11 0.01 -3.31
N ALA A 125 19.34 0.49 -2.32
CA ALA A 125 19.79 1.52 -1.39
C ALA A 125 21.02 1.06 -0.58
N VAL A 126 21.03 -0.18 -0.10
CA VAL A 126 22.18 -0.78 0.59
C VAL A 126 23.42 -0.82 -0.31
N GLN A 127 23.26 -1.26 -1.57
CA GLN A 127 24.37 -1.28 -2.54
C GLN A 127 24.92 0.12 -2.84
N LEU A 128 24.04 1.12 -2.97
CA LEU A 128 24.45 2.50 -3.21
C LEU A 128 25.23 3.07 -2.03
N ASN A 129 24.77 2.83 -0.80
CA ASN A 129 25.47 3.27 0.41
C ASN A 129 26.88 2.66 0.50
N ALA A 130 27.02 1.35 0.23
CA ALA A 130 28.32 0.69 0.24
C ALA A 130 29.29 1.31 -0.79
N ARG A 131 28.82 1.53 -2.03
CA ARG A 131 29.64 2.16 -3.08
C ARG A 131 30.03 3.60 -2.76
N MET A 132 29.13 4.37 -2.16
CA MET A 132 29.44 5.74 -1.72
C MET A 132 30.52 5.73 -0.64
N GLN A 133 30.45 4.81 0.31
CA GLN A 133 31.43 4.68 1.38
C GLN A 133 32.82 4.29 0.83
N GLU A 134 32.90 3.27 -0.01
CA GLU A 134 34.14 2.85 -0.68
C GLU A 134 34.79 4.00 -1.47
N LEU A 135 33.98 4.77 -2.20
CA LEU A 135 34.46 5.89 -3.00
C LEU A 135 34.93 7.06 -2.13
N ALA A 136 34.22 7.34 -1.03
CA ALA A 136 34.62 8.37 -0.07
C ALA A 136 35.96 8.03 0.61
N GLU A 137 36.15 6.78 1.03
CA GLU A 137 37.39 6.28 1.62
C GLU A 137 38.56 6.36 0.62
N THR A 138 38.30 6.05 -0.66
CA THR A 138 39.30 6.16 -1.73
C THR A 138 39.75 7.61 -1.95
N ILE A 139 38.81 8.56 -2.00
CA ILE A 139 39.11 9.99 -2.16
C ILE A 139 39.95 10.47 -0.97
N GLN A 140 39.56 10.12 0.26
CA GLN A 140 40.24 10.55 1.47
C GLN A 140 41.67 9.99 1.59
N SER A 141 41.87 8.75 1.16
CA SER A 141 43.20 8.10 1.14
C SER A 141 44.15 8.73 0.11
N GLN A 142 43.62 9.24 -1.00
CA GLN A 142 44.40 9.90 -2.06
C GLN A 142 44.75 11.35 -1.71
N GLU A 143 43.92 12.03 -0.91
CA GLU A 143 44.19 13.40 -0.42
C GLU A 143 45.18 13.42 0.77
N GLY A 144 45.41 12.28 1.44
CA GLY A 144 46.29 12.15 2.61
C GLY A 144 47.75 11.76 2.32
N GLN A 145 48.15 11.48 1.08
CA GLN A 145 49.54 11.17 0.73
C GLN A 145 50.27 12.44 0.22
N PRO A 146 51.21 13.03 0.99
CA PRO A 146 52.07 14.08 0.46
C PRO A 146 52.98 13.50 -0.63
N SER A 147 52.97 14.13 -1.80
CA SER A 147 53.92 13.88 -2.88
C SER A 147 55.35 14.11 -2.36
N VAL A 148 56.14 13.04 -2.23
CA VAL A 148 57.59 13.09 -2.04
C VAL A 148 58.27 13.09 -3.40
#